data_AF-A0A9W8LXV3-F1
#
_entry.id   AF-A0A9W8LXV3-F1
#
_cell.length_a   1.000
_cell.length_b   1.000
_cell.length_c   1.000
_cell.angle_alpha   90.00
_cell.angle_beta   90.00
_cell.angle_gamma   90.00
#
_symmetry.space_group_name_H-M   'P 1'
#
loop_
_entity.id
_entity.type
_entity.pdbx_description
1 polymer ?
#
loop_
_entity_poly.entity_id
_entity_poly.type
_entity_poly.pdbx_seq_one_letter_code
_entity_poly.pdbx_strand_id
1 'polypeptide(L)'
;YADPVLDLLDKHKAMHHRLFRESCNLYNGNYVKDLSRLGRDVSQSIIIDNSPASYAFHPNNAIGISTWLNDPMDTELRDLIPFLIDLTKVDDISAVLSLTHNHAASTAT
;
A
#
# COMPACT_ATOMS: atom_id res chain seq x y z
N TYR A 1 7.18 12.52 -14.77
CA TYR A 1 8.26 11.53 -14.56
C TYR A 1 7.71 10.11 -14.54
N ALA A 2 6.69 9.80 -13.74
CA ALA A 2 6.22 8.44 -13.55
C ALA A 2 5.58 7.80 -14.79
N ASP A 3 4.87 8.56 -15.64
CA ASP A 3 4.12 7.98 -16.77
C ASP A 3 4.92 7.06 -17.70
N PRO A 4 6.09 7.45 -18.25
CA PRO A 4 6.88 6.56 -19.09
C PRO A 4 7.32 5.26 -18.39
N VAL A 5 7.58 5.32 -17.08
CA VAL A 5 7.96 4.12 -16.29
C VAL A 5 6.76 3.20 -16.12
N LEU A 6 5.60 3.77 -15.80
CA LEU A 6 4.35 3.04 -15.67
C LEU A 6 3.92 2.39 -17.00
N ASP A 7 4.16 3.06 -18.13
CA ASP A 7 3.89 2.52 -19.46
C ASP A 7 4.75 1.30 -19.80
N LEU A 8 6.00 1.26 -19.32
CA LEU A 8 6.90 0.11 -19.48
C LEU A 8 6.51 -1.07 -18.59
N LEU A 9 6.08 -0.79 -17.35
CA LEU A 9 5.73 -1.80 -16.35
C LEU A 9 4.36 -2.45 -16.64
N ASP A 10 3.36 -1.66 -17.02
CA ASP A 10 1.96 -2.12 -17.13
C ASP A 10 1.60 -2.68 -18.51
N LYS A 11 2.25 -3.78 -18.86
CA LYS A 11 2.03 -4.50 -20.12
C LYS A 11 0.63 -5.10 -20.24
N HIS A 12 -0.01 -5.38 -19.10
CA HIS A 12 -1.31 -6.05 -19.04
C HIS A 12 -2.47 -5.11 -18.72
N LYS A 13 -2.23 -3.78 -18.64
CA LYS A 13 -3.25 -2.77 -18.35
C LYS A 13 -3.99 -3.04 -17.02
N ALA A 14 -3.25 -3.47 -16.01
CA ALA A 14 -3.77 -3.71 -14.66
C ALA A 14 -4.04 -2.41 -13.90
N MET A 15 -3.36 -1.29 -14.24
CA MET A 15 -3.61 0.00 -13.60
C MET A 15 -4.85 0.68 -14.18
N HIS A 16 -5.84 0.91 -13.33
CA HIS A 16 -7.09 1.59 -13.72
C HIS A 16 -6.99 3.12 -13.63
N HIS A 17 -6.20 3.63 -12.69
CA HIS A 17 -6.01 5.07 -12.46
C HIS A 17 -4.55 5.35 -12.11
N ARG A 18 -4.07 6.53 -12.50
CA ARG A 18 -2.75 7.04 -12.12
C ARG A 18 -2.94 8.30 -11.29
N LEU A 19 -2.48 8.24 -10.03
CA LEU A 19 -2.52 9.35 -9.10
C LEU A 19 -1.07 9.77 -8.80
N PHE A 20 -0.85 11.07 -8.71
CA PHE A 20 0.49 11.64 -8.58
C PHE A 20 0.59 12.52 -7.34
N ARG A 21 1.71 13.24 -7.20
CA ARG A 21 2.01 14.07 -6.02
C ARG A 21 0.92 15.11 -5.76
N GLU A 22 0.32 15.63 -6.82
CA GLU A 22 -0.75 16.62 -6.79
C GLU A 22 -2.05 16.06 -6.19
N SER A 23 -2.20 14.73 -6.15
CA SER A 23 -3.32 14.04 -5.51
C SER A 23 -3.10 13.83 -4.00
N CYS A 24 -1.88 14.01 -3.49
CA CYS A 24 -1.56 13.82 -2.08
C CYS A 24 -1.99 15.03 -1.22
N ASN A 25 -2.27 14.79 0.06
CA ASN A 25 -2.41 15.84 1.06
C ASN A 25 -1.04 16.19 1.63
N LEU A 26 -0.69 17.47 1.66
CA LEU A 26 0.49 17.94 2.39
C LEU A 26 0.13 18.07 3.88
N TYR A 27 0.62 17.14 4.70
CA TYR A 27 0.34 17.09 6.13
C TYR A 27 1.65 16.94 6.91
N ASN A 28 1.91 17.87 7.84
CA ASN A 28 3.13 17.93 8.63
C ASN A 28 4.42 17.80 7.79
N GLY A 29 4.45 18.46 6.63
CA GLY A 29 5.59 18.44 5.70
C GLY A 29 5.73 17.15 4.86
N ASN A 30 4.83 16.18 5.02
CA ASN A 30 4.83 14.93 4.27
C ASN A 30 3.68 14.88 3.27
N TYR A 31 3.88 14.17 2.15
CA TYR A 31 2.82 13.88 1.19
C TYR A 31 2.08 12.61 1.62
N VAL A 32 0.89 12.78 2.19
CA VAL A 32 0.03 11.69 2.67
C VAL A 32 -1.00 11.33 1.60
N LYS A 33 -1.13 10.03 1.30
CA LYS A 33 -2.07 9.44 0.37
C LYS A 33 -3.34 9.07 1.13
N ASP A 34 -4.30 9.98 1.13
CA ASP A 34 -5.57 9.81 1.86
C ASP A 34 -6.56 8.95 1.07
N LEU A 35 -6.77 7.71 1.53
CA LEU A 35 -7.65 6.74 0.89
C LEU A 35 -9.12 7.17 0.87
N SER A 36 -9.55 8.01 1.81
CA SER A 36 -10.93 8.53 1.84
C SER A 36 -11.28 9.37 0.60
N ARG A 37 -10.28 9.89 -0.10
CA ARG A 37 -10.43 10.71 -1.31
C ARG A 37 -10.56 9.90 -2.60
N LEU A 38 -10.44 8.56 -2.54
CA LEU A 38 -10.50 7.70 -3.72
C LEU A 38 -11.92 7.49 -4.25
N GLY A 39 -12.95 7.88 -3.49
CA GLY A 39 -14.36 7.61 -3.85
C GLY A 39 -14.70 6.13 -3.83
N ARG A 40 -14.00 5.35 -3.00
CA ARG A 40 -14.19 3.90 -2.79
C ARG A 40 -14.33 3.64 -1.31
N ASP A 41 -14.92 2.49 -0.96
CA ASP A 41 -14.99 2.06 0.43
C ASP A 41 -13.58 1.81 0.97
N VAL A 42 -13.22 2.52 2.04
CA VAL A 42 -11.92 2.40 2.69
C VAL A 42 -11.75 1.03 3.32
N SER A 43 -12.83 0.43 3.87
CA SER A 43 -12.79 -0.94 4.44
C SER A 43 -12.44 -2.02 3.42
N GLN A 44 -12.49 -1.68 2.13
CA GLN A 44 -12.17 -2.52 0.97
C GLN A 44 -10.98 -2.00 0.16
N SER A 45 -10.22 -1.03 0.69
CA SER A 45 -9.06 -0.41 0.02
C SER A 45 -7.77 -0.55 0.83
N ILE A 46 -6.76 -1.22 0.26
CA ILE A 46 -5.40 -1.26 0.85
C ILE A 46 -4.47 -0.24 0.21
N ILE A 47 -3.39 0.10 0.92
CA ILE A 47 -2.22 0.79 0.38
C ILE A 47 -0.94 -0.02 0.68
N ILE A 48 -0.12 -0.23 -0.35
CA ILE A 48 1.21 -0.82 -0.21
C ILE A 48 2.22 0.28 -0.47
N ASP A 49 3.04 0.61 0.52
CA ASP A 49 4.01 1.70 0.43
C ASP A 49 5.21 1.44 1.36
N ASN A 50 6.39 1.90 0.95
CA ASN A 50 7.61 1.73 1.72
C ASN A 50 7.88 2.88 2.70
N SER A 51 6.99 3.88 2.77
CA SER A 51 7.08 4.98 3.73
C SER A 51 5.85 5.06 4.62
N PRO A 52 6.00 4.86 5.95
CA PRO A 52 4.90 5.02 6.91
C PRO A 52 4.22 6.39 6.88
N ALA A 53 4.93 7.44 6.51
CA ALA A 53 4.36 8.77 6.36
C ALA A 53 3.32 8.84 5.23
N SER A 54 3.48 8.05 4.17
CA SER A 54 2.58 8.04 3.02
C SER A 54 1.16 7.61 3.38
N TYR A 55 0.98 6.75 4.38
CA TYR A 55 -0.32 6.23 4.80
C TYR A 55 -0.71 6.62 6.23
N ALA A 56 -0.17 7.73 6.73
CA ALA A 56 -0.38 8.19 8.11
C ALA A 56 -1.86 8.36 8.51
N PHE A 57 -2.77 8.58 7.55
CA PHE A 57 -4.22 8.68 7.81
C PHE A 57 -4.95 7.34 7.85
N HIS A 58 -4.37 6.30 7.27
CA HIS A 58 -4.99 4.97 7.13
C HIS A 58 -3.98 3.84 7.47
N PRO A 59 -3.34 3.85 8.66
CA PRO A 59 -2.33 2.86 9.00
C PRO A 59 -2.89 1.44 9.07
N ASN A 60 -4.17 1.29 9.45
CA ASN A 60 -4.84 -0.01 9.49
C ASN A 60 -5.22 -0.55 8.09
N ASN A 61 -5.01 0.23 7.03
CA ASN A 61 -5.22 -0.20 5.64
C ASN A 61 -3.89 -0.38 4.90
N ALA A 62 -2.77 -0.18 5.59
CA ALA A 62 -1.45 -0.22 5.01
C ALA A 62 -0.83 -1.60 5.10
N ILE A 63 -0.06 -1.95 4.08
CA ILE A 63 0.94 -3.01 4.13
C ILE A 63 2.27 -2.30 3.90
N GLY A 64 3.04 -2.13 4.98
CA GLY A 64 4.39 -1.58 4.88
C GLY A 64 5.29 -2.56 4.14
N ILE A 65 5.84 -2.13 3.00
CA ILE A 65 6.75 -2.95 2.19
C ILE A 65 8.18 -2.43 2.33
N SER A 66 9.17 -3.31 2.22
CA SER A 66 10.57 -2.91 2.32
C SER A 66 10.99 -2.06 1.13
N THR A 67 12.00 -1.22 1.34
CA THR A 67 12.58 -0.46 0.23
C THR A 67 13.44 -1.40 -0.61
N TRP A 68 13.09 -1.56 -1.88
CA TRP A 68 13.89 -2.33 -2.83
C TRP A 68 15.18 -1.58 -3.20
N LEU A 69 16.33 -2.25 -3.06
CA LEU A 69 17.67 -1.67 -3.27
C LEU A 69 18.49 -2.47 -4.29
N ASN A 70 17.91 -2.78 -5.45
CA ASN A 70 18.55 -3.54 -6.53
C ASN A 70 18.94 -4.99 -6.19
N ASP A 71 18.32 -5.60 -5.18
CA ASP A 71 18.55 -7.01 -4.90
C ASP A 71 17.80 -7.88 -5.92
N PRO A 72 18.51 -8.69 -6.74
CA PRO A 72 17.86 -9.60 -7.68
C PRO A 72 17.19 -10.79 -7.01
N MET A 73 17.51 -11.08 -5.74
CA MET A 73 16.91 -12.16 -4.95
C MET A 73 15.70 -11.69 -4.14
N ASP A 74 15.31 -10.41 -4.22
CA ASP A 74 14.12 -9.90 -3.56
C ASP A 74 12.86 -10.62 -4.07
N THR A 75 12.08 -11.16 -3.13
CA THR A 75 10.82 -11.86 -3.40
C THR A 75 9.62 -11.20 -2.75
N GLU A 76 9.74 -10.02 -2.15
CA GLU A 76 8.75 -9.49 -1.21
C GLU A 76 7.37 -9.30 -1.87
N LEU A 77 7.33 -8.75 -3.10
CA LEU A 77 6.08 -8.62 -3.86
C LEU A 77 5.44 -9.97 -4.21
N ARG A 78 6.25 -11.00 -4.46
CA ARG A 78 5.77 -12.35 -4.76
C ARG A 78 5.21 -13.02 -3.51
N ASP A 79 5.91 -12.87 -2.40
CA ASP A 79 5.54 -13.44 -1.11
C ASP A 79 4.25 -12.81 -0.55
N LEU A 80 3.93 -11.59 -0.98
CA LEU A 80 2.69 -10.92 -0.63
C LEU A 80 1.45 -11.46 -1.37
N ILE A 81 1.61 -12.16 -2.49
CA ILE A 81 0.48 -12.62 -3.34
C ILE A 81 -0.54 -13.48 -2.56
N PRO A 82 -0.15 -14.53 -1.82
CA PRO A 82 -1.11 -15.37 -1.10
C PRO A 82 -1.92 -14.56 -0.08
N PHE A 83 -1.27 -13.62 0.61
CA PHE A 83 -1.92 -12.76 1.58
C PHE A 83 -2.94 -11.83 0.91
N LEU A 84 -2.59 -11.22 -0.23
CA LEU A 84 -3.53 -10.40 -1.00
C LEU A 84 -4.74 -11.19 -1.48
N ILE A 85 -4.55 -12.45 -1.90
CA ILE A 85 -5.64 -13.35 -2.28
C ILE A 85 -6.56 -13.61 -1.08
N ASP A 86 -6.01 -13.82 0.12
CA ASP A 86 -6.82 -14.05 1.32
C ASP A 86 -7.60 -12.80 1.75
N LEU A 87 -7.02 -11.60 1.61
CA LEU A 87 -7.74 -10.34 1.88
C LEU A 87 -8.97 -10.16 0.99
N THR A 88 -9.03 -10.77 -0.21
CA THR A 88 -10.23 -10.70 -1.07
C THR A 88 -11.45 -11.41 -0.51
N LYS A 89 -11.28 -12.22 0.56
CA LYS A 89 -12.34 -13.02 1.18
C LYS A 89 -12.91 -12.36 2.44
N VAL A 90 -12.50 -11.13 2.75
CA VAL A 90 -12.80 -10.45 4.01
C VAL A 90 -13.65 -9.21 3.76
N ASP A 91 -14.67 -9.02 4.59
CA ASP A 91 -15.62 -7.89 4.48
C ASP A 91 -15.03 -6.56 4.95
N ASP A 92 -14.09 -6.57 5.90
CA ASP A 92 -13.33 -5.40 6.35
C ASP A 92 -11.85 -5.76 6.51
N ILE A 93 -11.04 -5.31 5.55
CA ILE A 93 -9.60 -5.60 5.53
C ILE A 93 -8.87 -4.93 6.70
N SER A 94 -9.40 -3.82 7.23
CA SER A 94 -8.73 -3.05 8.28
C SER A 94 -8.74 -3.82 9.61
N ALA A 95 -9.75 -4.66 9.82
CA ALA A 95 -9.82 -5.58 10.96
C ALA A 95 -8.71 -6.64 10.91
N VAL A 96 -8.36 -7.13 9.73
CA VAL A 96 -7.28 -8.13 9.56
C VAL A 96 -5.91 -7.48 9.66
N LEU A 97 -5.70 -6.37 8.95
CA LEU A 97 -4.42 -5.69 8.92
C LEU A 97 -4.04 -5.11 10.28
N SER A 98 -4.98 -4.51 11.02
CA SER A 98 -4.71 -4.00 12.38
C SER A 98 -4.20 -5.09 13.35
N LEU A 99 -4.70 -6.33 13.23
CA LEU A 99 -4.21 -7.47 14.02
C LEU A 99 -2.77 -7.84 13.65
N THR A 100 -2.44 -7.86 12.36
CA THR A 100 -1.08 -8.16 11.89
C THR A 100 -0.05 -7.15 12.38
N HIS A 101 -0.41 -5.86 12.42
CA HIS A 101 0.45 -4.81 12.97
C HIS A 101 0.69 -4.95 14.47
N ASN A 102 -0.35 -5.31 15.24
CA ASN A 102 -0.22 -5.54 16.67
C ASN A 102 0.71 -6.72 16.99
N HIS A 103 0.67 -7.78 16.18
CA HIS A 103 1.59 -8.91 16.32
C HIS A 103 3.04 -8.53 16.01
N ALA A 104 3.28 -7.78 14.93
CA ALA A 104 4.63 -7.31 14.58
C ALA A 104 5.24 -6.41 15.68
N ALA A 105 4.43 -5.57 16.32
CA ALA A 105 4.86 -4.73 17.43
C ALA A 105 5.20 -5.53 18.70
N SER A 106 4.50 -6.64 18.96
CA SER A 106 4.71 -7.48 20.15
C SER A 106 5.94 -8.39 20.05
N THR A 107 6.48 -8.64 18.86
CA THR A 107 7.69 -9.44 18.64
C THR A 107 8.98 -8.63 18.63
N ALA A 108 8.91 -7.30 18.71
CA ALA A 108 10.05 -6.38 18.62
C ALA A 108 10.62 -5.94 19.99
N THR A 109 10.29 -6.63 21.08
CA THR A 109 10.81 -6.37 22.45
C THR A 109 11.68 -7.49 22.97
#